data_AF-A0A9N9B4W3-F1
#
_entry.id   AF-A0A9N9B4W3-F1
#
_cell.length_a   1.000
_cell.length_b   1.000
_cell.length_c   1.000
_cell.angle_alpha   90.00
_cell.angle_beta   90.00
_cell.angle_gamma   90.00
#
_symmetry.space_group_name_H-M   'P 1'
#
loop_
_entity.id
_entity.type
_entity.pdbx_description
1 polymer ?
#
loop_
_entity_poly.entity_id
_entity_poly.type
_entity_poly.pdbx_seq_one_letter_code
_entity_poly.pdbx_strand_id
1 'polypeptide(L)'
;MADIVAKRKAKKEAENIVNNLETESKNAEQLKKQLEEVEKSKGQQSYEDNQSGIDNLKDELSKKVSQEEYCQIIVNTIEKNMAKYDVKSNELTPEVRKELERLKSGEIKDKNQINEIEKKVAKNVGEKGSKKKLNLILIESMEALNSGKKDKIKKAKDKLNNFLFTTDIYEKALLSQKENDIKQALKKLENYSAQKQTNSDKFP
;
A
#
# COMPACT_ATOMS: atom_id res chain seq x y z
N MET A 1 5.04 -20.76 -3.73
CA MET A 1 3.58 -20.56 -3.98
C MET A 1 3.18 -19.08 -3.83
N ALA A 2 3.61 -18.38 -2.77
CA ALA A 2 3.35 -16.95 -2.58
C ALA A 2 3.80 -16.05 -3.77
N ASP A 3 5.01 -16.27 -4.31
CA ASP A 3 5.53 -15.53 -5.48
C ASP A 3 4.63 -15.66 -6.74
N ILE A 4 4.16 -16.87 -7.06
CA ILE A 4 3.27 -17.10 -8.22
C ILE A 4 1.92 -16.37 -8.03
N VAL A 5 1.37 -16.39 -6.81
CA VAL A 5 0.12 -15.69 -6.49
C VAL A 5 0.31 -14.17 -6.61
N ALA A 6 1.41 -13.64 -6.08
CA ALA A 6 1.76 -12.23 -6.18
C ALA A 6 1.90 -11.76 -7.64
N LYS A 7 2.62 -12.53 -8.47
CA LYS A 7 2.77 -12.26 -9.91
C LYS A 7 1.44 -12.27 -10.67
N ARG A 8 0.58 -13.27 -10.42
CA ARG A 8 -0.75 -13.34 -11.05
C ARG A 8 -1.64 -12.17 -10.63
N LYS A 9 -1.56 -11.75 -9.38
CA LYS A 9 -2.30 -10.59 -8.86
C LYS A 9 -1.84 -9.29 -9.53
N ALA A 10 -0.53 -9.07 -9.59
CA ALA A 10 0.06 -7.89 -10.23
C ALA A 10 -0.34 -7.79 -11.72
N LYS A 11 -0.38 -8.93 -12.44
CA LYS A 11 -0.83 -8.95 -13.83
C LYS A 11 -2.29 -8.48 -13.99
N LYS A 12 -3.19 -9.02 -13.17
CA LYS A 12 -4.61 -8.60 -13.18
C LYS A 12 -4.79 -7.13 -12.81
N GLU A 13 -4.04 -6.65 -11.83
CA GLU A 13 -4.06 -5.24 -11.43
C GLU A 13 -3.57 -4.33 -12.55
N ALA A 14 -2.50 -4.72 -13.27
CA ALA A 14 -2.01 -3.98 -14.43
C ALA A 14 -3.03 -3.95 -15.58
N GLU A 15 -3.65 -5.08 -15.92
CA GLU A 15 -4.71 -5.14 -16.93
C GLU A 15 -5.90 -4.25 -16.55
N ASN A 16 -6.30 -4.25 -15.27
CA ASN A 16 -7.38 -3.39 -14.78
C ASN A 16 -7.05 -1.89 -14.91
N ILE A 17 -5.79 -1.49 -14.65
CA ILE A 17 -5.39 -0.09 -14.83
C ILE A 17 -5.51 0.29 -16.29
N VAL A 18 -4.88 -0.47 -17.19
CA VAL A 18 -4.85 -0.16 -18.64
C VAL A 18 -6.28 -0.04 -19.20
N ASN A 19 -7.17 -0.97 -18.87
CA ASN A 19 -8.57 -0.93 -19.32
C ASN A 19 -9.34 0.30 -18.81
N ASN A 20 -8.90 0.90 -17.69
CA ASN A 20 -9.53 2.05 -17.08
C ASN A 20 -8.88 3.39 -17.47
N LEU A 21 -7.84 3.41 -18.31
CA LEU A 21 -7.16 4.64 -18.73
C LEU A 21 -7.74 5.30 -19.98
N GLU A 22 -8.63 4.64 -20.71
CA GLU A 22 -9.32 5.26 -21.85
C GLU A 22 -10.24 6.39 -21.35
N THR A 23 -10.14 7.58 -21.93
CA THR A 23 -10.91 8.76 -21.51
C THR A 23 -11.87 9.29 -22.59
N GLU A 24 -11.73 8.82 -23.83
CA GLU A 24 -12.51 9.31 -24.96
C GLU A 24 -14.01 9.12 -24.75
N SER A 25 -14.78 10.17 -25.07
CA SER A 25 -16.25 10.19 -24.96
C SER A 25 -16.83 9.97 -23.56
N LYS A 26 -16.01 9.94 -22.51
CA LYS A 26 -16.47 9.73 -21.13
C LYS A 26 -16.96 11.02 -20.48
N ASN A 27 -18.02 10.91 -19.69
CA ASN A 27 -18.54 11.98 -18.86
C ASN A 27 -17.82 12.03 -17.49
N ALA A 28 -18.08 13.09 -16.71
CA ALA A 28 -17.43 13.29 -15.41
C ALA A 28 -17.61 12.11 -14.44
N GLU A 29 -18.81 11.52 -14.38
CA GLU A 29 -19.10 10.40 -13.49
C GLU A 29 -18.34 9.13 -13.89
N GLN A 30 -18.26 8.86 -15.19
CA GLN A 30 -17.48 7.74 -15.74
C GLN A 30 -16.00 7.91 -15.44
N LEU A 31 -15.43 9.10 -15.68
CA LEU A 31 -14.03 9.39 -15.36
C LEU A 31 -13.73 9.29 -13.86
N LYS A 32 -14.67 9.71 -13.01
CA LYS A 32 -14.55 9.56 -11.55
C LYS A 32 -14.50 8.08 -11.14
N LYS A 33 -15.39 7.23 -11.67
CA LYS A 33 -15.33 5.77 -11.47
C LYS A 33 -14.03 5.18 -12.00
N GLN A 34 -13.62 5.66 -13.19
CA GLN A 34 -12.30 5.56 -13.80
C GLN A 34 -11.17 5.62 -12.76
N LEU A 35 -11.08 6.80 -12.18
CA LEU A 35 -10.06 7.19 -11.24
C LEU A 35 -10.14 6.35 -9.97
N GLU A 36 -11.34 6.16 -9.41
CA GLU A 36 -11.52 5.34 -8.21
C GLU A 36 -11.04 3.89 -8.37
N GLU A 37 -11.25 3.27 -9.54
CA GLU A 37 -10.76 1.92 -9.81
C GLU A 37 -9.24 1.85 -9.94
N VAL A 38 -8.63 2.82 -10.64
CA VAL A 38 -7.18 2.88 -10.82
C VAL A 38 -6.46 3.17 -9.50
N GLU A 39 -7.03 4.07 -8.69
CA GLU A 39 -6.48 4.48 -7.39
C GLU A 39 -6.43 3.35 -6.36
N LYS A 40 -7.22 2.27 -6.50
CA LYS A 40 -7.09 1.06 -5.66
C LYS A 40 -5.70 0.42 -5.79
N SER A 41 -5.09 0.54 -6.96
CA SER A 41 -3.77 0.01 -7.28
C SER A 41 -2.63 0.95 -6.87
N LYS A 42 -2.91 2.15 -6.33
CA LYS A 42 -1.87 3.08 -5.86
C LYS A 42 -0.88 2.40 -4.91
N GLY A 43 0.42 2.62 -5.13
CA GLY A 43 1.49 1.91 -4.41
C GLY A 43 1.87 0.55 -5.01
N GLN A 44 1.23 0.10 -6.08
CA GLN A 44 1.72 -1.03 -6.90
C GLN A 44 2.59 -0.53 -8.04
N GLN A 45 3.53 -1.36 -8.51
CA GLN A 45 4.42 -1.00 -9.62
C GLN A 45 3.63 -0.62 -10.88
N SER A 46 2.56 -1.37 -11.20
CA SER A 46 1.73 -1.11 -12.37
C SER A 46 1.03 0.24 -12.34
N TYR A 47 0.77 0.80 -11.15
CA TYR A 47 0.23 2.14 -11.01
C TYR A 47 1.28 3.19 -11.39
N GLU A 48 2.51 3.05 -10.88
CA GLU A 48 3.63 3.93 -11.20
C GLU A 48 4.00 3.88 -12.69
N ASP A 49 4.01 2.68 -13.28
CA ASP A 49 4.30 2.48 -14.71
C ASP A 49 3.28 3.18 -15.62
N ASN A 50 2.07 3.42 -15.11
CA ASN A 50 0.96 4.03 -15.83
C ASN A 50 0.68 5.49 -15.40
N GLN A 51 1.56 6.10 -14.62
CA GLN A 51 1.34 7.41 -14.01
C GLN A 51 0.93 8.49 -15.03
N SER A 52 1.51 8.50 -16.23
CA SER A 52 1.14 9.46 -17.29
C SER A 52 -0.32 9.32 -17.74
N GLY A 53 -0.83 8.10 -17.85
CA GLY A 53 -2.24 7.87 -18.18
C GLY A 53 -3.18 8.29 -17.06
N ILE A 54 -2.77 8.09 -15.81
CA ILE A 54 -3.52 8.52 -14.62
C ILE A 54 -3.55 10.04 -14.53
N ASP A 55 -2.43 10.69 -14.81
CA ASP A 55 -2.34 12.15 -14.84
C ASP A 55 -3.25 12.71 -15.96
N ASN A 56 -3.31 12.07 -17.14
CA ASN A 56 -4.27 12.43 -18.19
C ASN A 56 -5.74 12.23 -17.76
N LEU A 57 -6.05 11.11 -17.10
CA LEU A 57 -7.40 10.85 -16.55
C LEU A 57 -7.82 11.93 -15.54
N LYS A 58 -6.90 12.36 -14.68
CA LYS A 58 -7.10 13.45 -13.72
C LYS A 58 -7.30 14.79 -14.41
N ASP A 59 -6.48 15.10 -15.42
CA ASP A 59 -6.60 16.32 -16.21
C ASP A 59 -7.98 16.40 -16.90
N GLU A 60 -8.39 15.33 -17.60
CA GLU A 60 -9.70 15.24 -18.25
C GLU A 60 -10.87 15.35 -17.28
N LEU A 61 -10.79 14.68 -16.11
CA LEU A 61 -11.79 14.82 -15.07
C LEU A 61 -11.89 16.27 -14.60
N SER A 62 -10.75 16.91 -14.34
CA SER A 62 -10.69 18.29 -13.86
C SER A 62 -11.32 19.30 -14.82
N LYS A 63 -11.35 19.02 -16.13
CA LYS A 63 -11.98 19.88 -17.15
C LYS A 63 -13.51 19.75 -17.15
N LYS A 64 -14.06 18.67 -16.58
CA LYS A 64 -15.49 18.33 -16.62
C LYS A 64 -16.21 18.56 -15.29
N VAL A 65 -15.50 18.88 -14.22
CA VAL A 65 -16.07 19.15 -12.90
C VAL A 65 -15.66 20.54 -12.39
N SER A 66 -16.38 21.04 -11.39
CA SER A 66 -15.97 22.26 -10.67
C SER A 66 -14.66 22.05 -9.93
N GLN A 67 -13.96 23.14 -9.61
CA GLN A 67 -12.71 23.07 -8.86
C GLN A 67 -12.91 22.49 -7.46
N GLU A 68 -14.01 22.88 -6.80
CA GLU A 68 -14.40 22.37 -5.49
C GLU A 68 -14.68 20.87 -5.55
N GLU A 69 -15.39 20.40 -6.57
CA GLU A 69 -15.66 18.99 -6.78
C GLU A 69 -14.37 18.19 -7.05
N TYR A 70 -13.48 18.72 -7.89
CA TYR A 70 -12.18 18.09 -8.14
C TYR A 70 -11.36 17.96 -6.86
N CYS A 71 -11.28 19.03 -6.07
CA CYS A 71 -10.60 19.01 -4.78
C CYS A 71 -11.17 17.94 -3.84
N GLN A 72 -12.50 17.84 -3.73
CA GLN A 72 -13.16 16.83 -2.89
C GLN A 72 -12.86 15.41 -3.37
N ILE A 73 -12.83 15.18 -4.69
CA ILE A 73 -12.46 13.87 -5.26
C ILE A 73 -11.04 13.47 -4.84
N ILE A 74 -10.07 14.39 -4.96
CA ILE A 74 -8.69 14.12 -4.59
C ILE A 74 -8.53 13.92 -3.07
N VAL A 75 -9.22 14.72 -2.25
CA VAL A 75 -9.26 14.51 -0.78
C VAL A 75 -9.78 13.11 -0.44
N ASN A 76 -10.87 12.67 -1.08
CA ASN A 76 -11.42 11.32 -0.86
C ASN A 76 -10.43 10.22 -1.29
N THR A 77 -9.70 10.43 -2.38
CA THR A 77 -8.64 9.51 -2.83
C THR A 77 -7.51 9.41 -1.81
N ILE A 78 -7.07 10.55 -1.25
CA ILE A 78 -6.06 10.58 -0.20
C ILE A 78 -6.54 9.82 1.04
N GLU A 79 -7.78 10.03 1.47
CA GLU A 79 -8.35 9.37 2.64
C GLU A 79 -8.49 7.85 2.44
N LYS A 80 -8.91 7.41 1.25
CA LYS A 80 -8.91 5.98 0.88
C LYS A 80 -7.50 5.39 0.94
N ASN A 81 -6.49 6.11 0.46
CA ASN A 81 -5.10 5.66 0.52
C ASN A 81 -4.58 5.59 1.97
N MET A 82 -4.89 6.59 2.80
CA MET A 82 -4.60 6.59 4.23
C MET A 82 -5.22 5.39 4.93
N ALA A 83 -6.48 5.08 4.64
CA ALA A 83 -7.17 3.91 5.18
C ALA A 83 -6.54 2.58 4.71
N LYS A 84 -6.16 2.48 3.43
CA LYS A 84 -5.48 1.29 2.87
C LYS A 84 -4.20 0.93 3.64
N TYR A 85 -3.44 1.94 4.06
CA TYR A 85 -2.19 1.77 4.80
C TYR A 85 -2.35 1.87 6.33
N ASP A 86 -3.58 2.04 6.83
CA ASP A 86 -3.88 2.28 8.25
C ASP A 86 -3.02 3.42 8.84
N VAL A 87 -2.94 4.55 8.13
CA VAL A 87 -2.20 5.75 8.56
C VAL A 87 -3.18 6.86 8.90
N LYS A 88 -3.12 7.37 10.12
CA LYS A 88 -3.92 8.51 10.58
C LYS A 88 -3.27 9.84 10.21
N SER A 89 -4.06 10.91 10.13
CA SER A 89 -3.57 12.25 9.75
C SER A 89 -2.48 12.79 10.70
N ASN A 90 -2.59 12.51 12.00
CA ASN A 90 -1.57 12.87 12.98
C ASN A 90 -0.27 12.05 12.87
N GLU A 91 -0.28 10.98 12.09
CA GLU A 91 0.90 10.19 11.77
C GLU A 91 1.62 10.75 10.52
N LEU A 92 1.06 11.67 9.77
CA LEU A 92 1.78 12.33 8.67
C LEU A 92 2.90 13.23 9.21
N THR A 93 3.89 13.55 8.38
CA THR A 93 4.87 14.59 8.75
C THR A 93 4.17 15.94 8.90
N PRO A 94 4.66 16.85 9.78
CA PRO A 94 3.99 18.12 10.03
C PRO A 94 3.70 18.94 8.77
N GLU A 95 4.64 18.93 7.82
CA GLU A 95 4.52 19.60 6.52
C GLU A 95 3.38 19.00 5.67
N VAL A 96 3.39 17.67 5.48
CA VAL A 96 2.39 16.96 4.67
C VAL A 96 1.01 17.06 5.29
N ARG A 97 0.93 17.03 6.62
CA ARG A 97 -0.32 17.24 7.35
C ARG A 97 -0.88 18.63 7.10
N LYS A 98 -0.06 19.67 7.18
CA LYS A 98 -0.47 21.06 6.93
C LYS A 98 -0.97 21.24 5.50
N GLU A 99 -0.28 20.67 4.52
CA GLU A 99 -0.71 20.70 3.11
C GLU A 99 -2.04 19.99 2.89
N LEU A 100 -2.24 18.83 3.52
CA LEU A 100 -3.51 18.12 3.48
C LEU A 100 -4.65 18.93 4.13
N GLU A 101 -4.39 19.61 5.26
CA GLU A 101 -5.37 20.48 5.90
C GLU A 101 -5.76 21.68 5.01
N ARG A 102 -4.78 22.31 4.34
CA ARG A 102 -5.03 23.39 3.35
C ARG A 102 -5.80 22.91 2.12
N LEU A 103 -5.53 21.68 1.68
CA LEU A 103 -6.29 21.06 0.60
C LEU A 103 -7.75 20.84 1.02
N LYS A 104 -7.98 20.27 2.21
CA LYS A 104 -9.33 20.02 2.77
C LYS A 104 -10.13 21.30 3.01
N SER A 105 -9.48 22.42 3.34
CA SER A 105 -10.15 23.70 3.51
C SER A 105 -10.49 24.39 2.19
N GLY A 106 -10.06 23.86 1.05
CA GLY A 106 -10.25 24.48 -0.27
C GLY A 106 -9.37 25.71 -0.49
N GLU A 107 -8.35 25.93 0.34
CA GLU A 107 -7.40 27.04 0.16
C GLU A 107 -6.60 26.89 -1.15
N ILE A 108 -6.38 25.65 -1.57
CA ILE A 108 -5.59 25.30 -2.75
C ILE A 108 -6.52 25.18 -3.95
N LYS A 109 -6.34 26.09 -4.90
CA LYS A 109 -7.18 26.21 -6.09
C LYS A 109 -6.52 25.70 -7.37
N ASP A 110 -5.20 25.70 -7.39
CA ASP A 110 -4.44 25.25 -8.54
C ASP A 110 -4.43 23.71 -8.63
N LYS A 111 -4.82 23.18 -9.78
CA LYS A 111 -4.97 21.73 -10.00
C LYS A 111 -3.64 20.98 -9.94
N ASN A 112 -2.55 21.61 -10.39
CA ASN A 112 -1.23 20.98 -10.33
C ASN A 112 -0.77 20.89 -8.88
N GLN A 113 -0.98 21.94 -8.08
CA GLN A 113 -0.72 21.91 -6.63
C GLN A 113 -1.55 20.85 -5.91
N ILE A 114 -2.83 20.69 -6.26
CA ILE A 114 -3.68 19.62 -5.72
C ILE A 114 -3.06 18.24 -5.99
N ASN A 115 -2.66 17.98 -7.23
CA ASN A 115 -2.06 16.70 -7.64
C ASN A 115 -0.68 16.46 -7.00
N GLU A 116 0.13 17.50 -6.84
CA GLU A 116 1.42 17.41 -6.15
C GLU A 116 1.26 17.04 -4.68
N ILE A 117 0.30 17.66 -3.99
CA ILE A 117 -0.01 17.34 -2.59
C ILE A 117 -0.51 15.91 -2.48
N GLU A 118 -1.37 15.47 -3.38
CA GLU A 118 -1.82 14.09 -3.43
C GLU A 118 -0.64 13.11 -3.55
N LYS A 119 0.29 13.35 -4.47
CA LYS A 119 1.50 12.53 -4.66
C LYS A 119 2.37 12.52 -3.40
N LYS A 120 2.57 13.69 -2.78
CA LYS A 120 3.38 13.84 -1.56
C LYS A 120 2.76 13.14 -0.36
N VAL A 121 1.45 13.29 -0.15
CA VAL A 121 0.71 12.58 0.90
C VAL A 121 0.74 11.07 0.64
N ALA A 122 0.50 10.63 -0.60
CA ALA A 122 0.51 9.22 -0.96
C ALA A 122 1.85 8.55 -0.66
N LYS A 123 2.96 9.20 -1.01
CA LYS A 123 4.31 8.74 -0.69
C LYS A 123 4.53 8.62 0.82
N ASN A 124 4.16 9.65 1.59
CA ASN A 124 4.32 9.65 3.05
C ASN A 124 3.50 8.54 3.72
N VAL A 125 2.25 8.38 3.29
CA VAL A 125 1.33 7.32 3.75
C VAL A 125 1.88 5.94 3.43
N GLY A 126 2.32 5.71 2.19
CA GLY A 126 2.87 4.42 1.76
C GLY A 126 4.13 4.04 2.54
N GLU A 127 5.07 4.96 2.69
CA GLU A 127 6.30 4.73 3.48
C GLU A 127 5.99 4.44 4.96
N LYS A 128 5.08 5.19 5.56
CA LYS A 128 4.76 5.04 6.99
C LYS A 128 3.93 3.80 7.26
N GLY A 129 2.95 3.52 6.41
CA GLY A 129 2.12 2.32 6.46
C GLY A 129 2.95 1.05 6.32
N SER A 130 3.86 0.99 5.34
CA SER A 130 4.75 -0.15 5.14
C SER A 130 5.66 -0.40 6.35
N LYS A 131 6.20 0.66 6.95
CA LYS A 131 6.98 0.57 8.21
C LYS A 131 6.13 0.03 9.36
N LYS A 132 4.92 0.56 9.53
CA LYS A 132 3.98 0.12 10.58
C LYS A 132 3.60 -1.36 10.40
N LYS A 133 3.26 -1.76 9.18
CA LYS A 133 2.94 -3.16 8.83
C LYS A 133 4.09 -4.10 9.15
N LEU A 134 5.32 -3.77 8.74
CA LEU A 134 6.48 -4.61 9.04
C LEU A 134 6.72 -4.73 10.55
N ASN A 135 6.66 -3.61 11.29
CA ASN A 135 6.83 -3.61 12.74
C ASN A 135 5.80 -4.50 13.44
N LEU A 136 4.53 -4.43 13.03
CA LEU A 136 3.48 -5.30 13.56
C LEU A 136 3.78 -6.78 13.29
N ILE A 137 4.19 -7.14 12.07
CA ILE A 137 4.55 -8.52 11.73
C ILE A 137 5.72 -9.02 12.60
N LEU A 138 6.73 -8.16 12.85
CA LEU A 138 7.87 -8.51 13.69
C LEU A 138 7.47 -8.71 15.16
N ILE A 139 6.61 -7.84 15.71
CA ILE A 139 6.06 -8.00 17.07
C ILE A 139 5.27 -9.30 17.18
N GLU A 140 4.35 -9.55 16.26
CA GLU A 140 3.56 -10.79 16.22
C GLU A 140 4.44 -12.04 16.10
N SER A 141 5.57 -11.94 15.39
CA SER A 141 6.55 -13.03 15.28
C SER A 141 7.21 -13.34 16.62
N MET A 142 7.59 -12.31 17.39
CA MET A 142 8.15 -12.49 18.74
C MET A 142 7.10 -13.07 19.70
N GLU A 143 5.88 -12.56 19.68
CA GLU A 143 4.78 -13.09 20.50
C GLU A 143 4.45 -14.54 20.15
N ALA A 144 4.48 -14.89 18.87
CA ALA A 144 4.27 -16.27 18.42
C ALA A 144 5.34 -17.21 18.98
N LEU A 145 6.61 -16.82 18.92
CA LEU A 145 7.73 -17.58 19.51
C LEU A 145 7.56 -17.74 21.02
N ASN A 146 7.26 -16.65 21.74
CA ASN A 146 7.05 -16.68 23.19
C ASN A 146 5.88 -17.57 23.60
N SER A 147 4.77 -17.53 22.85
CA SER A 147 3.60 -18.36 23.13
C SER A 147 3.79 -19.84 22.80
N GLY A 148 4.72 -20.16 21.88
CA GLY A 148 4.98 -21.50 21.40
C GLY A 148 3.83 -22.19 20.66
N LYS A 149 2.75 -21.46 20.34
CA LYS A 149 1.56 -21.98 19.65
C LYS A 149 1.85 -22.13 18.16
N LYS A 150 1.78 -23.38 17.65
CA LYS A 150 2.10 -23.71 16.25
C LYS A 150 1.33 -22.85 15.24
N ASP A 151 0.05 -22.61 15.47
CA ASP A 151 -0.77 -21.79 14.56
C ASP A 151 -0.34 -20.32 14.52
N LYS A 152 0.09 -19.76 15.66
CA LYS A 152 0.60 -18.38 15.70
C LYS A 152 1.93 -18.27 14.96
N ILE A 153 2.80 -19.26 15.11
CA ILE A 153 4.10 -19.32 14.44
C ILE A 153 3.91 -19.47 12.92
N LYS A 154 3.01 -20.35 12.49
CA LYS A 154 2.66 -20.51 11.08
C LYS A 154 2.12 -19.21 10.49
N LYS A 155 1.17 -18.55 11.17
CA LYS A 155 0.63 -17.25 10.74
C LYS A 155 1.70 -16.17 10.62
N ALA A 156 2.61 -16.07 11.59
CA ALA A 156 3.72 -15.11 11.55
C ALA A 156 4.68 -15.39 10.38
N LYS A 157 5.00 -16.67 10.15
CA LYS A 157 5.83 -17.10 9.00
C LYS A 157 5.17 -16.74 7.67
N ASP A 158 3.88 -17.02 7.52
CA ASP A 158 3.13 -16.70 6.30
C ASP A 158 3.10 -15.18 6.06
N LYS A 159 2.92 -14.37 7.10
CA LYS A 159 2.96 -12.89 7.02
C LYS A 159 4.34 -12.38 6.56
N LEU A 160 5.43 -12.87 7.15
CA LEU A 160 6.80 -12.49 6.74
C LEU A 160 7.10 -12.92 5.31
N ASN A 161 6.71 -14.14 4.91
CA ASN A 161 6.86 -14.61 3.54
C ASN A 161 6.06 -13.75 2.55
N ASN A 162 4.82 -13.40 2.88
CA ASN A 162 4.03 -12.50 2.03
C ASN A 162 4.65 -11.12 1.90
N PHE A 163 5.29 -10.60 2.96
CA PHE A 163 6.02 -9.33 2.91
C PHE A 163 7.27 -9.42 2.02
N LEU A 164 7.99 -10.55 2.02
CA LEU A 164 9.15 -10.79 1.14
C LEU A 164 8.79 -10.78 -0.35
N PHE A 165 7.61 -11.30 -0.69
CA PHE A 165 7.14 -11.38 -2.08
C PHE A 165 6.09 -10.30 -2.39
N THR A 166 6.11 -9.19 -1.66
CA THR A 166 5.19 -8.07 -1.87
C THR A 166 5.38 -7.44 -3.25
N THR A 167 4.29 -6.99 -3.84
CA THR A 167 4.26 -6.23 -5.11
C THR A 167 4.19 -4.73 -4.88
N ASP A 168 3.94 -4.32 -3.64
CA ASP A 168 3.88 -2.93 -3.22
C ASP A 168 5.26 -2.27 -3.26
N ILE A 169 5.34 -1.10 -3.90
CA ILE A 169 6.61 -0.39 -4.13
C ILE A 169 7.23 0.12 -2.82
N TYR A 170 6.41 0.54 -1.86
CA TYR A 170 6.88 1.08 -0.60
C TYR A 170 7.35 -0.05 0.33
N GLU A 171 6.65 -1.18 0.33
CA GLU A 171 7.08 -2.38 1.05
C GLU A 171 8.38 -2.95 0.44
N LYS A 172 8.51 -2.99 -0.90
CA LYS A 172 9.76 -3.39 -1.57
C LYS A 172 10.93 -2.48 -1.22
N ALA A 173 10.70 -1.15 -1.22
CA ALA A 173 11.72 -0.18 -0.84
C ALA A 173 12.15 -0.33 0.62
N LEU A 174 11.22 -0.68 1.52
CA LEU A 174 11.55 -0.99 2.91
C LEU A 174 12.27 -2.33 3.05
N LEU A 175 11.89 -3.34 2.25
CA LEU A 175 12.49 -4.66 2.28
C LEU A 175 14.00 -4.60 1.99
N SER A 176 14.44 -3.82 1.01
CA SER A 176 15.88 -3.67 0.71
C SER A 176 16.69 -3.12 1.90
N GLN A 177 16.04 -2.36 2.79
CA GLN A 177 16.67 -1.81 4.00
C GLN A 177 16.60 -2.78 5.20
N LYS A 178 15.64 -3.71 5.21
CA LYS A 178 15.27 -4.54 6.36
C LYS A 178 15.34 -6.05 6.09
N GLU A 179 15.93 -6.45 4.98
CA GLU A 179 15.97 -7.84 4.52
C GLU A 179 16.62 -8.77 5.55
N ASN A 180 17.73 -8.35 6.18
CA ASN A 180 18.42 -9.15 7.20
C ASN A 180 17.54 -9.37 8.43
N ASP A 181 16.87 -8.32 8.93
CA ASP A 181 15.97 -8.40 10.08
C ASP A 181 14.83 -9.39 9.81
N ILE A 182 14.25 -9.34 8.60
CA ILE A 182 13.17 -10.24 8.14
C ILE A 182 13.67 -11.69 8.04
N LYS A 183 14.82 -11.92 7.40
CA LYS A 183 15.42 -13.26 7.26
C LYS A 183 15.76 -13.87 8.63
N GLN A 184 16.27 -13.07 9.56
CA GLN A 184 16.55 -13.53 10.92
C GLN A 184 15.27 -13.90 11.67
N ALA A 185 14.21 -13.09 11.57
CA ALA A 185 12.92 -13.40 12.17
C ALA A 185 12.33 -14.71 11.62
N LEU A 186 12.39 -14.92 10.30
CA LEU A 186 11.98 -16.17 9.66
C LEU A 186 12.79 -17.37 10.17
N LYS A 187 14.12 -17.28 10.22
CA LYS A 187 14.98 -18.36 10.71
C LYS A 187 14.63 -18.77 12.14
N LYS A 188 14.33 -17.80 13.02
CA LYS A 188 13.90 -18.09 14.40
C LYS A 188 12.58 -18.85 14.44
N LEU A 189 11.60 -18.43 13.63
CA LEU A 189 10.30 -19.11 13.52
C LEU A 189 10.43 -20.54 12.97
N GLU A 190 11.33 -20.75 12.00
CA GLU A 190 11.60 -22.07 11.41
C GLU A 190 12.26 -23.03 12.40
N ASN A 191 13.30 -22.56 13.10
CA ASN A 191 14.01 -23.37 14.08
C ASN A 191 13.12 -23.80 15.25
N TYR A 192 12.18 -22.95 15.67
CA TYR A 192 11.22 -23.31 16.71
C TYR A 192 10.30 -24.47 16.28
N SER A 193 9.91 -24.51 15.00
CA SER A 193 9.11 -25.62 14.46
C SER A 193 9.89 -26.95 14.45
N ALA A 194 11.21 -26.90 14.23
CA ALA A 194 12.08 -28.08 14.17
C ALA A 194 12.40 -28.66 15.56
N GLN A 195 12.64 -27.82 16.57
CA GLN A 195 13.00 -28.28 17.93
C GLN A 195 11.86 -29.04 18.64
N LYS A 196 10.60 -28.78 18.31
CA LYS A 196 9.46 -29.56 18.85
C LYS A 196 9.24 -30.89 18.14
N GLN A 197 9.79 -31.11 16.94
CA GLN A 197 9.74 -32.42 16.26
C GLN A 197 10.83 -33.36 16.78
N THR A 198 12.02 -32.86 17.13
CA THR A 198 13.10 -33.71 17.67
C THR A 198 12.87 -34.18 19.11
N ASN A 199 12.02 -33.49 19.87
CA ASN A 199 11.72 -33.85 21.26
C ASN A 199 10.51 -34.78 21.43
N SER A 200 9.77 -35.09 20.35
CA SER A 200 8.69 -36.10 20.39
C SER A 200 9.15 -37.52 20.02
N ASP A 201 10.34 -37.67 19.42
CA ASP A 201 10.89 -38.98 18.98
C ASP A 201 11.97 -39.52 19.93
N LYS A 202 12.15 -38.92 21.10
CA LYS A 202 13.04 -39.42 22.15
C LYS A 202 12.34 -39.46 23.49
N PHE A 203 11.56 -40.51 23.72
CA PHE A 203 11.46 -41.15 25.03
C PHE A 203 11.48 -42.69 24.81
N PRO A 204 12.20 -43.43 25.69
CA PRO A 204 12.58 -44.85 25.52
C PRO A 204 11.41 -45.84 25.49
#